data_AF-A0A7W4ACG1-F1
#
_entry.id   AF-A0A7W4ACG1-F1
#
_cell.length_a   1.000
_cell.length_b   1.000
_cell.length_c   1.000
_cell.angle_alpha   90.00
_cell.angle_beta   90.00
_cell.angle_gamma   90.00
#
_symmetry.space_group_name_H-M   'P 1'
#
loop_
_entity.id
_entity.type
_entity.pdbx_description
1 polymer ?
#
loop_
_entity_poly.entity_id
_entity_poly.type
_entity_poly.pdbx_seq_one_letter_code
_entity_poly.pdbx_strand_id
1 'polypeptide(L)'
;MNWIIEIFVDKSDQARLVAILISAVVAIFVVLLNQWFVSRRSKRELLIEKIEELFSASNEYVSACRELMDALSQQDIVHPERYYEYPSESVNKLNDSITKMQMICGLYFRAEKFSPDDFYIWRMPILEIAHKEKYLPEGKGHMAYEDSKAHIRTSREKLDDLCKRLMRKHGH
;
A
#
# COMPACT_ATOMS: atom_id res chain seq x y z
N MET A 1 53.50 17.81 15.93
CA MET A 1 53.40 18.42 14.58
C MET A 1 54.75 18.58 13.89
N ASN A 2 55.87 18.81 14.61
CA ASN A 2 57.20 18.95 13.97
C ASN A 2 57.79 17.65 13.37
N TRP A 3 57.42 16.48 13.88
CA TRP A 3 57.94 15.19 13.40
C TRP A 3 57.48 14.81 11.97
N ILE A 4 56.26 15.20 11.58
CA ILE A 4 55.74 15.00 10.22
C ILE A 4 56.46 15.92 9.22
N ILE A 5 57.00 17.05 9.67
CA ILE A 5 57.74 17.97 8.80
C ILE A 5 59.21 17.55 8.70
N GLU A 6 59.80 17.00 9.77
CA GLU A 6 61.17 16.47 9.80
C GLU A 6 61.40 15.22 8.95
N ILE A 7 60.39 14.36 8.77
CA ILE A 7 60.48 13.18 7.88
C ILE A 7 60.38 13.57 6.39
N PHE A 8 59.90 14.76 6.06
CA PHE A 8 59.59 15.21 4.70
C PHE A 8 60.45 16.40 4.25
N VAL A 9 61.76 16.32 4.51
CA VAL A 9 62.74 17.33 4.07
C VAL A 9 62.87 17.39 2.54
N ASP A 10 62.64 16.26 1.85
CA ASP A 10 62.73 16.19 0.39
C ASP A 10 61.37 16.47 -0.27
N LYS A 11 61.33 17.45 -1.19
CA LYS A 11 60.09 17.91 -1.84
C LYS A 11 59.40 16.80 -2.65
N SER A 12 60.17 15.81 -3.10
CA SER A 12 59.69 14.64 -3.84
C SER A 12 58.78 13.75 -2.98
N ASP A 13 59.20 13.45 -1.74
CA ASP A 13 58.44 12.57 -0.84
C ASP A 13 57.18 13.26 -0.32
N GLN A 14 57.24 14.59 -0.12
CA GLN A 14 56.07 15.38 0.24
C GLN A 14 55.00 15.36 -0.87
N ALA A 15 55.42 15.46 -2.13
CA ALA A 15 54.51 15.35 -3.27
C ALA A 15 53.89 13.95 -3.39
N ARG A 16 54.65 12.87 -3.13
CA ARG A 16 54.15 11.50 -3.12
C ARG A 16 53.10 11.28 -2.02
N LEU A 17 53.33 11.79 -0.82
CA LEU A 17 52.36 11.70 0.28
C LEU A 17 51.05 12.42 -0.05
N VAL A 18 51.15 13.63 -0.59
CA VAL A 18 49.97 14.41 -1.02
C VAL A 18 49.21 13.66 -2.11
N ALA A 19 49.90 13.05 -3.08
CA ALA A 19 49.28 12.24 -4.11
C ALA A 19 48.55 11.01 -3.53
N ILE A 20 49.15 10.31 -2.57
CA ILE A 20 48.52 9.17 -1.87
C ILE A 20 47.28 9.64 -1.10
N LEU A 21 47.37 10.77 -0.41
CA LEU A 21 46.28 11.32 0.39
C LEU A 21 45.11 11.77 -0.51
N ILE A 22 45.40 12.44 -1.63
CA ILE A 22 44.39 12.79 -2.64
C ILE A 22 43.76 11.51 -3.21
N SER A 23 44.56 10.50 -3.55
CA SER A 23 44.06 9.22 -4.07
C SER A 23 43.13 8.53 -3.06
N ALA A 24 43.50 8.51 -1.78
CA ALA A 24 42.67 7.96 -0.71
C ALA A 24 41.36 8.74 -0.54
N VAL A 25 41.41 10.07 -0.55
CA VAL A 25 40.21 10.92 -0.47
C VAL A 25 39.29 10.69 -1.66
N VAL A 26 39.83 10.61 -2.88
CA VAL A 26 39.05 10.32 -4.08
C VAL A 26 38.39 8.94 -3.98
N ALA A 27 39.12 7.92 -3.53
CA ALA A 27 38.56 6.58 -3.34
C ALA A 27 37.40 6.58 -2.33
N ILE A 28 37.57 7.24 -1.19
CA ILE A 28 36.50 7.38 -0.17
C ILE A 28 35.30 8.13 -0.76
N PHE A 29 35.53 9.22 -1.49
CA PHE A 29 34.47 10.01 -2.10
C PHE A 29 33.66 9.21 -3.11
N VAL A 30 34.32 8.42 -3.96
CA VAL A 30 33.66 7.52 -4.91
C VAL A 30 32.80 6.49 -4.19
N VAL A 31 33.30 5.90 -3.10
CA VAL A 31 32.53 4.92 -2.30
C VAL A 31 31.29 5.57 -1.68
N LEU A 32 31.42 6.77 -1.10
CA LEU A 32 30.30 7.49 -0.50
C LEU A 32 29.23 7.87 -1.53
N LEU A 33 29.64 8.38 -2.70
CA LEU A 33 28.72 8.69 -3.79
C LEU A 33 27.99 7.46 -4.29
N ASN A 34 28.70 6.33 -4.44
CA ASN A 34 28.10 5.07 -4.87
C ASN A 34 27.07 4.57 -3.84
N GLN A 35 27.43 4.56 -2.55
CA GLN A 35 26.49 4.18 -1.47
C GLN A 35 25.27 5.09 -1.42
N TRP A 36 25.47 6.40 -1.60
CA TRP A 36 24.37 7.35 -1.64
C TRP A 36 23.42 7.09 -2.83
N PHE A 37 23.98 6.85 -4.02
CA PHE A 37 23.19 6.54 -5.21
C PHE A 37 22.41 5.23 -5.06
N VAL A 38 23.07 4.18 -4.56
CA VAL A 38 22.44 2.87 -4.29
C VAL A 38 21.35 3.00 -3.24
N SER A 39 21.61 3.69 -2.13
CA SER A 39 20.61 3.89 -1.07
C SER A 39 19.39 4.67 -1.58
N ARG A 40 19.61 5.71 -2.38
CA ARG A 40 18.52 6.49 -2.97
C ARG A 40 17.68 5.65 -3.93
N ARG A 41 18.33 4.85 -4.77
CA ARG A 41 17.66 3.94 -5.70
C ARG A 41 16.84 2.88 -4.94
N SER A 42 17.44 2.23 -3.95
CA SER A 42 16.78 1.20 -3.13
C SER A 42 15.55 1.75 -2.40
N LYS A 43 15.63 2.96 -1.84
CA LYS A 43 14.46 3.62 -1.23
C LYS A 43 13.33 3.83 -2.24
N ARG A 44 13.66 4.22 -3.48
CA ARG A 44 12.65 4.40 -4.54
C ARG A 44 12.02 3.07 -4.94
N GLU A 45 12.84 2.05 -5.17
CA GLU A 45 12.37 0.70 -5.52
C GLU A 45 11.44 0.14 -4.44
N LEU A 46 11.80 0.30 -3.15
CA LEU A 46 10.95 -0.09 -2.03
C LEU A 46 9.59 0.64 -2.05
N LEU A 47 9.56 1.95 -2.29
CA LEU A 47 8.31 2.69 -2.35
C LEU A 47 7.42 2.24 -3.51
N ILE A 48 8.01 1.94 -4.68
CA ILE A 48 7.29 1.41 -5.84
C ILE A 48 6.68 0.05 -5.51
N GLU A 49 7.47 -0.86 -4.94
CA GLU A 49 7.00 -2.18 -4.48
C GLU A 49 5.82 -2.06 -3.50
N LYS A 50 5.88 -1.11 -2.55
CA LYS A 50 4.76 -0.88 -1.62
C LYS A 50 3.53 -0.29 -2.28
N ILE A 51 3.66 0.47 -3.37
CA ILE A 51 2.50 0.91 -4.16
C ILE A 51 1.87 -0.26 -4.91
N GLU A 52 2.69 -1.17 -5.46
CA GLU A 52 2.21 -2.38 -6.13
C GLU A 52 1.50 -3.33 -5.15
N GLU A 53 2.06 -3.51 -3.95
CA GLU A 53 1.41 -4.27 -2.86
C GLU A 53 0.08 -3.64 -2.43
N LEU A 54 0.01 -2.30 -2.36
CA LEU A 54 -1.22 -1.56 -2.05
C LEU A 54 -2.28 -1.77 -3.14
N PHE A 55 -1.86 -1.75 -4.40
CA PHE A 55 -2.74 -2.01 -5.54
C PHE A 55 -3.27 -3.45 -5.53
N SER A 56 -2.42 -4.43 -5.22
CA SER A 56 -2.86 -5.83 -5.04
C SER A 56 -3.90 -5.94 -3.93
N ALA A 57 -3.63 -5.36 -2.75
CA ALA A 57 -4.55 -5.38 -1.62
C ALA A 57 -5.89 -4.70 -1.94
N SER A 58 -5.88 -3.61 -2.72
CA SER A 58 -7.09 -2.97 -3.23
C SER A 58 -7.92 -3.89 -4.12
N ASN A 59 -7.27 -4.64 -5.02
CA ASN A 59 -7.97 -5.60 -5.88
C ASN A 59 -8.53 -6.78 -5.09
N GLU A 60 -7.78 -7.30 -4.12
CA GLU A 60 -8.22 -8.35 -3.19
C GLU A 60 -9.48 -7.90 -2.41
N TYR A 61 -9.47 -6.66 -1.91
CA TYR A 61 -10.64 -6.04 -1.27
C TYR A 61 -11.87 -6.00 -2.20
N VAL A 62 -11.72 -5.48 -3.42
CA VAL A 62 -12.82 -5.39 -4.39
C VAL A 62 -13.33 -6.78 -4.78
N SER A 63 -12.44 -7.77 -4.91
CA SER A 63 -12.80 -9.16 -5.19
C SER A 63 -13.64 -9.74 -4.05
N ALA A 64 -13.17 -9.60 -2.81
CA ALA A 64 -13.89 -10.08 -1.62
C ALA A 64 -15.28 -9.44 -1.49
N CYS A 65 -15.41 -8.14 -1.78
CA CYS A 65 -16.71 -7.47 -1.80
C CYS A 65 -17.66 -8.07 -2.86
N ARG A 66 -17.15 -8.38 -4.06
CA ARG A 66 -17.94 -9.01 -5.13
C ARG A 66 -18.35 -10.44 -4.78
N GLU A 67 -17.44 -11.22 -4.21
CA GLU A 67 -17.75 -12.57 -3.72
C GLU A 67 -18.90 -12.56 -2.70
N LEU A 68 -18.87 -11.60 -1.76
CA LEU A 68 -19.96 -11.41 -0.80
C LEU A 68 -21.29 -11.06 -1.49
N MET A 69 -21.26 -10.17 -2.49
CA MET A 69 -22.44 -9.81 -3.28
C MET A 69 -22.99 -10.98 -4.12
N ASP A 70 -22.10 -11.79 -4.70
CA ASP A 70 -22.48 -12.94 -5.52
C ASP A 70 -23.06 -14.06 -4.64
N ALA A 71 -22.45 -14.32 -3.48
CA ALA A 71 -22.97 -15.27 -2.51
C ALA A 71 -24.39 -14.89 -2.02
N LEU A 72 -24.66 -13.60 -1.82
CA LEU A 72 -26.03 -13.10 -1.55
C LEU A 72 -27.01 -13.46 -2.67
N SER A 73 -26.63 -13.20 -3.93
CA SER A 73 -27.50 -13.46 -5.08
C SER A 73 -27.81 -14.95 -5.30
N GLN A 74 -26.91 -15.84 -4.86
CA GLN A 74 -27.10 -17.29 -4.98
C GLN A 74 -27.94 -17.88 -3.84
N GLN A 75 -27.92 -17.27 -2.65
CA GLN A 75 -28.66 -17.79 -1.49
C GLN A 75 -30.17 -17.52 -1.55
N ASP A 76 -30.58 -16.40 -2.17
CA ASP A 76 -31.99 -16.04 -2.41
C ASP A 76 -32.74 -17.10 -3.26
N ILE A 77 -32.00 -17.98 -3.94
CA ILE A 77 -32.54 -19.05 -4.79
C ILE A 77 -32.83 -20.34 -3.99
N VAL A 78 -32.17 -20.55 -2.84
CA VAL A 78 -32.08 -21.89 -2.24
C VAL A 78 -32.82 -22.02 -0.91
N HIS A 79 -32.80 -21.01 -0.01
CA HIS A 79 -33.41 -21.13 1.32
C HIS A 79 -33.95 -19.80 1.89
N PRO A 80 -35.25 -19.46 1.68
CA PRO A 80 -35.84 -18.19 2.13
C PRO A 80 -36.06 -18.07 3.66
N GLU A 81 -35.83 -19.13 4.43
CA GLU A 81 -36.07 -19.17 5.89
C GLU A 81 -34.78 -19.28 6.74
N ARG A 82 -33.61 -19.03 6.16
CA ARG A 82 -32.33 -19.06 6.88
C ARG A 82 -31.63 -17.71 6.82
N TYR A 83 -31.13 -17.28 7.98
CA TYR A 83 -30.18 -16.18 8.12
C TYR A 83 -29.04 -16.30 7.11
N TYR A 84 -28.73 -15.18 6.45
CA TYR A 84 -27.53 -15.09 5.63
C TYR A 84 -26.30 -15.18 6.52
N GLU A 85 -25.63 -16.33 6.48
CA GLU A 85 -24.33 -16.52 7.09
C GLU A 85 -23.26 -16.04 6.11
N TYR A 86 -22.50 -15.02 6.50
CA TYR A 86 -21.42 -14.50 5.67
C TYR A 86 -20.41 -15.62 5.39
N PRO A 87 -19.95 -15.77 4.13
CA PRO A 87 -18.79 -16.59 3.82
C PRO A 87 -17.59 -16.07 4.63
N SER A 88 -17.21 -16.82 5.66
CA SER A 88 -16.15 -16.42 6.59
C SER A 88 -14.83 -16.14 5.88
N GLU A 89 -14.54 -16.89 4.82
CA GLU A 89 -13.37 -16.68 3.97
C GLU A 89 -13.37 -15.31 3.29
N SER A 90 -14.48 -14.90 2.65
CA SER A 90 -14.56 -13.61 1.97
C SER A 90 -14.55 -12.43 2.95
N VAL A 91 -15.15 -12.58 4.14
CA VAL A 91 -15.06 -11.57 5.22
C VAL A 91 -13.62 -11.43 5.73
N ASN A 92 -12.92 -12.54 5.94
CA ASN A 92 -11.52 -12.51 6.37
C ASN A 92 -10.63 -11.85 5.31
N LYS A 93 -10.77 -12.24 4.03
CA LYS A 93 -10.05 -11.60 2.91
C LYS A 93 -10.29 -10.10 2.85
N LEU A 94 -11.53 -9.65 3.08
CA LEU A 94 -11.88 -8.24 3.12
C LEU A 94 -11.14 -7.51 4.24
N ASN A 95 -11.19 -8.04 5.46
CA ASN A 95 -10.54 -7.44 6.64
C ASN A 95 -9.01 -7.44 6.53
N ASP A 96 -8.43 -8.52 6.02
CA ASP A 96 -6.99 -8.64 5.80
C ASP A 96 -6.51 -7.64 4.76
N SER A 97 -7.27 -7.47 3.67
CA SER A 97 -6.98 -6.47 2.63
C SER A 97 -7.02 -5.05 3.20
N ILE A 98 -8.04 -4.70 4.00
CA ILE A 98 -8.14 -3.38 4.64
C ILE A 98 -6.96 -3.14 5.58
N THR A 99 -6.62 -4.14 6.40
CA THR A 99 -5.50 -4.06 7.34
C THR A 99 -4.18 -3.87 6.60
N LYS A 100 -3.95 -4.63 5.53
CA LYS A 100 -2.76 -4.50 4.68
C LYS A 100 -2.66 -3.10 4.06
N MET A 101 -3.76 -2.58 3.50
CA MET A 101 -3.82 -1.23 2.96
C MET A 101 -3.51 -0.17 4.04
N GLN A 102 -4.10 -0.31 5.23
CA GLN A 102 -3.85 0.59 6.36
C GLN A 102 -2.38 0.57 6.78
N MET A 103 -1.78 -0.61 6.89
CA MET A 103 -0.39 -0.77 7.30
C MET A 103 0.57 -0.16 6.27
N ILE A 104 0.36 -0.41 4.98
CA ILE A 104 1.19 0.16 3.92
C ILE A 104 1.10 1.69 3.93
N CYS A 105 -0.13 2.24 3.98
CA CYS A 105 -0.33 3.69 4.05
C CYS A 105 0.29 4.30 5.31
N GLY A 106 0.11 3.67 6.47
CA GLY A 106 0.62 4.17 7.75
C GLY A 106 2.15 4.08 7.92
N LEU A 107 2.80 3.10 7.27
CA LEU A 107 4.25 2.94 7.37
C LEU A 107 5.00 3.74 6.30
N TYR A 108 4.54 3.67 5.05
CA TYR A 108 5.28 4.18 3.89
C TYR A 108 4.72 5.49 3.34
N PHE A 109 3.43 5.79 3.57
CA PHE A 109 2.73 6.93 2.97
C PHE A 109 1.98 7.79 4.00
N ARG A 110 2.59 8.05 5.16
CA ARG A 110 1.97 8.77 6.31
C ARG A 110 1.30 10.10 6.00
N ALA A 111 1.69 10.77 4.92
CA ALA A 111 1.11 12.03 4.48
C ALA A 111 -0.27 11.86 3.81
N GLU A 112 -0.61 10.65 3.37
CA GLU A 112 -1.88 10.34 2.73
C GLU A 112 -2.96 10.01 3.78
N LYS A 113 -4.14 10.61 3.64
CA LYS A 113 -5.29 10.32 4.49
C LYS A 113 -5.99 9.04 4.01
N PHE A 114 -5.49 7.89 4.45
CA PHE A 114 -6.20 6.62 4.29
C PHE A 114 -7.08 6.38 5.53
N SER A 115 -8.38 6.17 5.32
CA SER A 115 -9.35 5.86 6.39
C SER A 115 -9.90 4.45 6.18
N PRO A 116 -9.55 3.46 7.02
CA PRO A 116 -10.08 2.10 6.89
C PRO A 116 -11.61 2.06 7.11
N ASP A 117 -12.16 3.00 7.88
CA ASP A 117 -13.59 3.17 8.16
C ASP A 117 -14.45 3.38 6.90
N ASP A 118 -13.83 3.78 5.81
CA ASP A 118 -14.49 3.94 4.51
C ASP A 118 -14.72 2.60 3.81
N PHE A 119 -14.09 1.50 4.23
CA PHE A 119 -14.03 0.26 3.44
C PHE A 119 -14.66 -0.96 4.13
N TYR A 120 -14.95 -0.90 5.42
CA TYR A 120 -15.48 -2.06 6.15
C TYR A 120 -16.86 -2.53 5.68
N ILE A 121 -17.17 -3.78 6.04
CA ILE A 121 -18.39 -4.51 5.63
C ILE A 121 -19.70 -3.76 5.93
N TRP A 122 -19.78 -2.98 7.01
CA TRP A 122 -20.97 -2.20 7.35
C TRP A 122 -21.28 -1.06 6.38
N ARG A 123 -20.33 -0.72 5.48
CA ARG A 123 -20.56 0.21 4.37
C ARG A 123 -21.35 -0.41 3.21
N MET A 124 -21.61 -1.72 3.27
CA MET A 124 -22.43 -2.45 2.30
C MET A 124 -23.81 -2.75 2.91
N PRO A 125 -24.81 -1.86 2.77
CA PRO A 125 -26.10 -1.99 3.43
C PRO A 125 -26.87 -3.27 3.07
N ILE A 126 -26.62 -3.85 1.88
CA ILE A 126 -27.27 -5.11 1.49
C ILE A 126 -26.85 -6.28 2.39
N LEU A 127 -25.60 -6.29 2.87
CA LEU A 127 -25.09 -7.32 3.76
C LEU A 127 -25.75 -7.19 5.14
N GLU A 128 -25.97 -5.98 5.63
CA GLU A 128 -26.67 -5.73 6.90
C GLU A 128 -28.13 -6.18 6.83
N ILE A 129 -28.79 -5.91 5.71
CA ILE A 129 -30.18 -6.31 5.46
C ILE A 129 -30.31 -7.84 5.42
N ALA A 130 -29.43 -8.50 4.68
CA ALA A 130 -29.43 -9.96 4.55
C ALA A 130 -29.20 -10.67 5.89
N HIS A 131 -28.37 -10.08 6.75
CA HIS A 131 -28.10 -10.64 8.08
C HIS A 131 -29.24 -10.41 9.08
N LYS A 132 -30.04 -9.35 8.92
CA LYS A 132 -31.10 -8.94 9.88
C LYS A 132 -32.50 -9.45 9.55
N GLU A 133 -32.69 -10.25 8.49
CA GLU A 133 -33.96 -10.90 8.12
C GLU A 133 -35.18 -9.95 8.09
N LYS A 134 -34.98 -8.66 7.78
CA LYS A 134 -36.11 -7.74 7.72
C LYS A 134 -36.85 -7.93 6.40
N TYR A 135 -38.10 -8.39 6.48
CA TYR A 135 -39.11 -8.16 5.46
C TYR A 135 -39.11 -6.68 5.12
N LEU A 136 -38.46 -6.35 4.01
CA LEU A 136 -38.35 -5.00 3.53
C LEU A 136 -39.46 -4.78 2.51
N PRO A 137 -40.16 -3.64 2.56
CA PRO A 137 -41.12 -3.29 1.51
C PRO A 137 -40.43 -3.39 0.13
N GLU A 138 -41.17 -3.88 -0.86
CA GLU A 138 -40.71 -4.06 -2.25
C GLU A 138 -39.90 -2.84 -2.71
N GLY A 139 -38.68 -3.09 -3.20
CA GLY A 139 -37.75 -2.06 -3.68
C GLY A 139 -36.64 -1.66 -2.71
N LYS A 140 -36.78 -1.81 -1.38
CA LYS A 140 -35.69 -1.44 -0.45
C LYS A 140 -34.47 -2.37 -0.52
N GLY A 141 -34.67 -3.66 -0.75
CA GLY A 141 -33.57 -4.61 -0.98
C GLY A 141 -32.79 -4.27 -2.26
N HIS A 142 -33.52 -3.91 -3.34
CA HIS A 142 -32.91 -3.50 -4.60
C HIS A 142 -32.10 -2.21 -4.44
N MET A 143 -32.63 -1.19 -3.75
CA MET A 143 -31.89 0.05 -3.48
C MET A 143 -30.62 -0.22 -2.68
N ALA A 144 -30.68 -1.04 -1.62
CA ALA A 144 -29.49 -1.35 -0.82
C ALA A 144 -28.43 -2.16 -1.60
N TYR A 145 -28.87 -3.03 -2.51
CA TYR A 145 -27.97 -3.76 -3.41
C TYR A 145 -27.25 -2.81 -4.38
N GLU A 146 -27.98 -1.86 -4.98
CA GLU A 146 -27.39 -0.83 -5.84
C GLU A 146 -26.47 0.13 -5.06
N ASP A 147 -26.84 0.53 -3.84
CA ASP A 147 -25.99 1.34 -2.96
C ASP A 147 -24.68 0.62 -2.61
N SER A 148 -24.76 -0.69 -2.35
CA SER A 148 -23.57 -1.51 -2.06
C SER A 148 -22.68 -1.67 -3.30
N LYS A 149 -23.25 -1.81 -4.50
CA LYS A 149 -22.49 -1.78 -5.76
C LYS A 149 -21.83 -0.42 -6.00
N ALA A 150 -22.56 0.66 -5.78
CA ALA A 150 -22.04 2.02 -5.91
C ALA A 150 -20.88 2.23 -4.94
N HIS A 151 -21.01 1.75 -3.70
CA HIS A 151 -19.94 1.77 -2.71
C HIS A 151 -18.69 1.05 -3.22
N ILE A 152 -18.79 -0.20 -3.69
CA ILE A 152 -17.65 -0.96 -4.23
C ILE A 152 -16.96 -0.20 -5.37
N ARG A 153 -17.76 0.39 -6.28
CA ARG A 153 -17.24 1.16 -7.41
C ARG A 153 -16.49 2.41 -6.94
N THR A 154 -17.09 3.21 -6.06
CA THR A 154 -16.46 4.43 -5.53
C THR A 154 -15.22 4.10 -4.71
N SER A 155 -15.24 3.02 -3.91
CA SER A 155 -14.06 2.55 -3.18
C SER A 155 -12.92 2.16 -4.12
N ARG A 156 -13.23 1.45 -5.21
CA ARG A 156 -12.23 1.14 -6.25
C ARG A 156 -11.64 2.40 -6.87
N GLU A 157 -12.49 3.35 -7.29
CA GLU A 157 -12.04 4.60 -7.89
C GLU A 157 -11.11 5.38 -6.94
N LYS A 158 -11.47 5.47 -5.64
CA LYS A 158 -10.64 6.11 -4.61
C LYS A 158 -9.27 5.43 -4.46
N LEU A 159 -9.24 4.10 -4.42
CA LEU A 159 -8.01 3.31 -4.25
C LEU A 159 -7.11 3.38 -5.49
N ASP A 160 -7.70 3.31 -6.69
CA ASP A 160 -6.96 3.47 -7.95
C ASP A 160 -6.33 4.87 -8.04
N ASP A 161 -7.06 5.91 -7.65
CA ASP A 161 -6.55 7.27 -7.65
C ASP A 161 -5.48 7.49 -6.59
N LEU A 162 -5.59 6.85 -5.43
CA LEU A 162 -4.53 6.85 -4.41
C LEU A 162 -3.24 6.23 -4.97
N CYS A 163 -3.33 5.03 -5.55
CA CYS A 163 -2.18 4.36 -6.15
C CYS A 163 -1.55 5.19 -7.28
N LYS A 164 -2.35 5.80 -8.17
CA LYS A 164 -1.86 6.69 -9.24
C LYS A 164 -1.14 7.92 -8.69
N ARG A 165 -1.69 8.57 -7.65
CA ARG A 165 -1.04 9.74 -7.01
C ARG A 165 0.29 9.35 -6.40
N LEU A 166 0.33 8.23 -5.67
CA LEU A 166 1.56 7.72 -5.07
C LEU A 166 2.61 7.36 -6.13
N MET A 167 2.21 6.69 -7.22
CA MET A 167 3.11 6.34 -8.32
C MET A 167 3.67 7.58 -9.01
N ARG A 168 2.85 8.61 -9.26
CA ARG A 168 3.35 9.88 -9.82
C ARG A 168 4.35 10.59 -8.90
N LYS A 169 4.17 10.47 -7.58
CA LYS A 169 4.99 11.12 -6.57
C LYS A 169 6.31 10.38 -6.29
N HIS A 170 6.32 9.06 -6.39
CA HIS A 170 7.43 8.21 -5.96
C HIS A 170 8.03 7.33 -7.08
N GLY A 171 7.39 7.24 -8.25
CA GLY A 171 7.83 6.41 -9.37
C GLY A 171 8.93 7.01 -10.25
N HIS A 172 9.19 8.32 -10.13
CA HIS A 172 10.23 9.04 -10.89
C HIS A 172 11.51 9.25 -10.05
#